data_AF-A0A2A5BCJ3-F1
#
_entry.id   AF-A0A2A5BCJ3-F1
#
_cell.length_a   1.000
_cell.length_b   1.000
_cell.length_c   1.000
_cell.angle_alpha   90.00
_cell.angle_beta   90.00
_cell.angle_gamma   90.00
#
_symmetry.space_group_name_H-M   'P 1'
#
loop_
_entity.id
_entity.type
_entity.pdbx_description
1 polymer ?
#
loop_
_entity_poly.entity_id
_entity_poly.type
_entity_poly.pdbx_seq_one_letter_code
_entity_poly.pdbx_strand_id
1 'polypeptide(L)'
;MGIKNFTSIFKYSSNSKTIKTFDHFSDTNFAIDAHNVIYAKFKTSVKKYIDIICLDDCIDIGVIIDMTFESMMTYVKPMMAKNITPIFIFDGVPPECKRKTNDKRKAERVKYELLAKEAKSNIDFTDIVTIENYKKYIIRSIYPDRDVMKIIMDKLQSVKIPTIQAKGEAEKLCSSLCREGICSAVISNDSDSLVFSAHTMIKSISRKGLECISLSDILTDLDITFDQFVDICIMSGCDYNSNIPGIGICKSIKLIKEYKSIDNLPEKLGNIILDKSILNYVECREQFGYTESNLLISDDCTLFDCGCENGIQQTNKLNIPFIITKLVIV
;
A
#
# COMPACT_ATOMS: atom_id res chain seq x y z
N MET A 1 4.77 -6.19 -0.49
CA MET A 1 4.06 -6.62 -1.70
C MET A 1 4.76 -5.95 -2.86
N GLY A 2 4.21 -6.12 -4.05
CA GLY A 2 4.56 -5.32 -5.21
C GLY A 2 5.87 -5.68 -5.87
N ILE A 3 6.50 -4.68 -6.49
CA ILE A 3 7.67 -4.92 -7.35
C ILE A 3 8.88 -5.44 -6.54
N LYS A 4 9.31 -6.65 -6.86
CA LYS A 4 10.43 -7.31 -6.16
C LYS A 4 11.73 -6.53 -6.34
N ASN A 5 12.43 -6.31 -5.22
CA ASN A 5 13.73 -5.62 -5.17
C ASN A 5 13.73 -4.24 -5.84
N PHE A 6 12.59 -3.53 -5.83
CA PHE A 6 12.44 -2.23 -6.47
C PHE A 6 13.52 -1.22 -6.06
N THR A 7 13.99 -1.26 -4.81
CA THR A 7 15.04 -0.36 -4.29
C THR A 7 16.34 -0.38 -5.10
N SER A 8 16.61 -1.43 -5.88
CA SER A 8 17.79 -1.48 -6.74
C SER A 8 17.70 -0.55 -7.96
N ILE A 9 16.52 0.00 -8.27
CA ILE A 9 16.35 1.04 -9.30
C ILE A 9 17.13 2.31 -8.98
N PHE A 10 17.27 2.65 -7.70
CA PHE A 10 17.95 3.87 -7.24
C PHE A 10 19.46 3.86 -7.49
N LYS A 11 20.05 2.72 -7.91
CA LYS A 11 21.42 2.66 -8.44
C LYS A 11 21.57 3.39 -9.79
N TYR A 12 20.46 3.52 -10.51
CA TYR A 12 20.40 4.16 -11.83
C TYR A 12 19.59 5.46 -11.82
N SER A 13 18.75 5.68 -10.80
CA SER A 13 17.99 6.90 -10.59
C SER A 13 18.09 7.32 -9.12
N SER A 14 19.25 7.85 -8.72
CA SER A 14 19.44 8.32 -7.34
C SER A 14 18.67 9.60 -7.05
N ASN A 15 18.43 10.43 -8.07
CA ASN A 15 17.80 11.74 -7.90
C ASN A 15 16.29 11.63 -7.65
N SER A 16 15.65 10.55 -8.11
CA SER A 16 14.23 10.32 -7.88
C SER A 16 13.85 10.10 -6.43
N LYS A 17 14.81 9.71 -5.57
CA LYS A 17 14.59 9.51 -4.13
C LYS A 17 15.08 10.72 -3.35
N THR A 18 14.14 11.47 -2.78
CA THR A 18 14.41 12.71 -2.04
C THR A 18 13.78 12.69 -0.65
N ILE A 19 14.30 13.50 0.26
CA ILE A 19 13.66 13.79 1.54
C ILE A 19 13.04 15.19 1.45
N LYS A 20 11.71 15.28 1.62
CA LYS A 20 10.96 16.54 1.60
C LYS A 20 10.33 16.82 2.96
N THR A 21 10.08 18.08 3.28
CA THR A 21 9.29 18.44 4.47
C THR A 21 7.80 18.40 4.14
N PHE A 22 6.94 18.39 5.17
CA PHE A 22 5.50 18.55 4.97
C PHE A 22 5.16 19.90 4.33
N ASP A 23 5.95 20.96 4.58
CA ASP A 23 5.70 22.29 4.01
C ASP A 23 5.66 22.29 2.47
N HIS A 24 6.41 21.38 1.84
CA HIS A 24 6.42 21.21 0.38
C HIS A 24 5.05 20.81 -0.19
N PHE A 25 4.17 20.25 0.64
CA PHE A 25 2.86 19.77 0.26
C PHE A 25 1.74 20.55 0.98
N SER A 26 2.01 21.75 1.50
CA SER A 26 0.99 22.52 2.23
C SER A 26 -0.25 22.76 1.36
N ASP A 27 -1.42 22.71 1.99
CA ASP A 27 -2.73 22.94 1.34
C ASP A 27 -3.05 21.95 0.20
N THR A 28 -2.55 20.71 0.30
CA THR A 28 -2.86 19.61 -0.64
C THR A 28 -3.51 18.40 0.03
N ASN A 29 -3.77 17.35 -0.75
CA ASN A 29 -4.31 16.09 -0.24
C ASN A 29 -3.29 14.95 -0.43
N PHE A 30 -3.23 14.03 0.54
CA PHE A 30 -2.50 12.77 0.42
C PHE A 30 -3.47 11.60 0.30
N ALA A 31 -3.29 10.78 -0.73
CA ALA A 31 -3.95 9.49 -0.82
C ALA A 31 -3.17 8.45 -0.01
N ILE A 32 -3.80 7.80 0.95
CA ILE A 32 -3.16 6.84 1.85
C ILE A 32 -3.74 5.46 1.58
N ASP A 33 -2.89 4.50 1.23
CA ASP A 33 -3.28 3.09 1.26
C ASP A 33 -3.55 2.67 2.71
N ALA A 34 -4.84 2.55 3.05
CA ALA A 34 -5.27 2.28 4.40
C ALA A 34 -4.83 0.90 4.87
N HIS A 35 -4.88 -0.13 4.02
CA HIS A 35 -4.47 -1.47 4.40
C HIS A 35 -2.98 -1.50 4.69
N ASN A 36 -2.14 -0.92 3.82
CA ASN A 36 -0.70 -0.88 4.04
C ASN A 36 -0.33 -0.20 5.38
N VAL A 37 -0.93 0.96 5.67
CA VAL A 37 -0.66 1.71 6.90
C VAL A 37 -1.24 1.00 8.14
N ILE A 38 -2.49 0.55 8.09
CA ILE A 38 -3.17 -0.09 9.22
C ILE A 38 -2.45 -1.38 9.60
N TYR A 39 -2.11 -2.26 8.65
CA TYR A 39 -1.38 -3.48 8.95
C TYR A 39 -0.03 -3.21 9.64
N ALA A 40 0.71 -2.19 9.19
CA ALA A 40 1.99 -1.82 9.79
C ALA A 40 1.83 -1.29 11.24
N LYS A 41 0.84 -0.41 11.47
CA LYS A 41 0.55 0.14 12.81
C LYS A 41 -0.01 -0.93 13.73
N PHE A 42 -0.96 -1.73 13.26
CA PHE A 42 -1.61 -2.80 14.02
C PHE A 42 -0.59 -3.82 14.50
N LYS A 43 0.32 -4.29 13.63
CA LYS A 43 1.40 -5.19 14.04
C LYS A 43 2.30 -4.59 15.12
N THR A 44 2.54 -3.28 15.07
CA THR A 44 3.31 -2.57 16.10
C THR A 44 2.53 -2.50 17.41
N SER A 45 1.22 -2.25 17.36
CA SER A 45 0.33 -2.26 18.53
C SER A 45 0.23 -3.63 19.17
N VAL A 46 0.06 -4.70 18.37
CA VAL A 46 0.06 -6.09 18.84
C VAL A 46 1.35 -6.38 19.60
N LYS A 47 2.52 -6.04 19.03
CA LYS A 47 3.80 -6.27 19.71
C LYS A 47 3.85 -5.55 21.05
N LYS A 48 3.50 -4.25 21.10
CA LYS A 48 3.49 -3.46 22.34
C LYS A 48 2.54 -4.05 23.38
N TYR A 49 1.35 -4.48 22.97
CA TYR A 49 0.36 -5.09 23.84
C TYR A 49 0.86 -6.43 24.41
N ILE A 50 1.39 -7.31 23.56
CA ILE A 50 1.97 -8.61 23.98
C ILE A 50 3.17 -8.43 24.92
N ASP A 51 3.89 -7.32 24.81
CA ASP A 51 5.01 -7.02 25.70
C ASP A 51 4.59 -6.58 27.11
N ILE A 52 3.34 -6.09 27.29
CA ILE A 52 2.83 -5.58 28.57
C ILE A 52 1.82 -6.50 29.27
N ILE A 53 1.12 -7.38 28.54
CA ILE A 53 0.13 -8.27 29.16
C ILE A 53 0.74 -9.47 29.87
N CYS A 54 0.00 -10.04 30.81
CA CYS A 54 0.23 -11.39 31.29
C CYS A 54 -0.19 -12.38 30.20
N LEU A 55 0.70 -13.32 29.85
CA LEU A 55 0.50 -14.24 28.71
C LEU A 55 -0.58 -15.30 28.92
N ASP A 56 -1.09 -15.41 30.15
CA ASP A 56 -2.24 -16.25 30.51
C ASP A 56 -3.58 -15.58 30.21
N ASP A 57 -3.60 -14.25 30.10
CA ASP A 57 -4.83 -13.49 29.85
C ASP A 57 -5.36 -13.71 28.43
N CYS A 58 -6.67 -13.51 28.28
CA CYS A 58 -7.27 -13.44 26.96
C CYS A 58 -6.81 -12.17 26.25
N ILE A 59 -6.48 -12.29 24.97
CA ILE A 59 -6.02 -11.17 24.15
C ILE A 59 -7.21 -10.27 23.83
N ASP A 60 -7.18 -9.04 24.33
CA ASP A 60 -8.21 -8.04 24.04
C ASP A 60 -7.89 -7.31 22.73
N ILE A 61 -8.59 -7.71 21.67
CA ILE A 61 -8.47 -7.07 20.36
C ILE A 61 -8.94 -5.62 20.38
N GLY A 62 -9.89 -5.25 21.25
CA GLY A 62 -10.39 -3.88 21.39
C GLY A 62 -9.29 -2.91 21.81
N VAL A 63 -8.50 -3.29 22.82
CA VAL A 63 -7.33 -2.50 23.26
C VAL A 63 -6.31 -2.35 22.14
N ILE A 64 -6.05 -3.41 21.37
CA ILE A 64 -5.11 -3.35 20.23
C ILE A 64 -5.64 -2.41 19.14
N ILE A 65 -6.95 -2.40 18.87
CA ILE A 65 -7.59 -1.46 17.94
C ILE A 65 -7.38 -0.02 18.44
N ASP A 66 -7.63 0.27 19.71
CA ASP A 66 -7.45 1.61 20.29
C ASP A 66 -6.00 2.08 20.17
N MET A 67 -5.03 1.23 20.56
CA MET A 67 -3.60 1.53 20.41
C MET A 67 -3.22 1.79 18.94
N THR A 68 -3.84 1.07 18.00
CA THR A 68 -3.62 1.26 16.57
C THR A 68 -4.17 2.58 16.09
N PHE A 69 -5.40 2.92 16.48
CA PHE A 69 -6.04 4.17 16.15
C PHE A 69 -5.24 5.37 16.69
N GLU A 70 -4.79 5.33 17.95
CA GLU A 70 -3.91 6.36 18.53
C GLU A 70 -2.59 6.53 17.75
N SER A 71 -2.01 5.40 17.32
CA SER A 71 -0.82 5.44 16.46
C SER A 71 -1.10 6.04 15.08
N MET A 72 -2.31 5.87 14.53
CA MET A 72 -2.73 6.50 13.28
C MET A 72 -2.98 7.99 13.49
N MET A 73 -3.57 8.40 14.61
CA MET A 73 -3.78 9.81 14.94
C MET A 73 -2.45 10.54 15.07
N THR A 74 -1.48 9.92 15.73
CA THR A 74 -0.10 10.44 15.81
C THR A 74 0.56 10.56 14.43
N TYR A 75 0.20 9.66 13.51
CA TYR A 75 0.74 9.64 12.15
C TYR A 75 0.16 10.75 11.25
N VAL A 76 -1.13 11.07 11.39
CA VAL A 76 -1.81 12.11 10.59
C VAL A 76 -1.64 13.52 11.13
N LYS A 77 -1.42 13.70 12.45
CA LYS A 77 -1.25 15.02 13.09
C LYS A 77 -0.29 15.97 12.35
N PRO A 78 0.92 15.54 11.92
CA PRO A 78 1.84 16.42 11.20
C PRO A 78 1.34 16.86 9.81
N MET A 79 0.51 16.04 9.16
CA MET A 79 -0.12 16.38 7.88
C MET A 79 -1.14 17.50 8.10
N MET A 80 -2.06 17.29 9.03
CA MET A 80 -3.11 18.25 9.34
C MET A 80 -2.56 19.58 9.84
N ALA A 81 -1.46 19.56 10.60
CA ALA A 81 -0.77 20.78 11.06
C ALA A 81 -0.19 21.64 9.91
N LYS A 82 -0.15 21.10 8.68
CA LYS A 82 0.29 21.77 7.46
C LYS A 82 -0.83 21.86 6.41
N ASN A 83 -2.10 21.77 6.86
CA ASN A 83 -3.27 21.76 6.00
C ASN A 83 -3.23 20.67 4.91
N ILE A 84 -2.54 19.56 5.18
CA ILE A 84 -2.57 18.41 4.30
C ILE A 84 -3.70 17.51 4.73
N THR A 85 -4.65 17.27 3.84
CA THR A 85 -5.79 16.37 4.11
C THR A 85 -5.40 14.92 3.83
N PRO A 86 -5.35 14.04 4.85
CA PRO A 86 -5.09 12.62 4.65
C PRO A 86 -6.37 11.88 4.27
N ILE A 87 -6.43 11.33 3.07
CA ILE A 87 -7.56 10.54 2.57
C ILE A 87 -7.18 9.07 2.66
N PHE A 88 -7.85 8.29 3.52
CA PHE A 88 -7.61 6.85 3.65
C PHE A 88 -8.43 6.05 2.65
N ILE A 89 -7.77 5.33 1.75
CA ILE A 89 -8.42 4.49 0.76
C ILE A 89 -8.32 3.02 1.20
N PHE A 90 -9.47 2.38 1.35
CA PHE A 90 -9.60 0.97 1.75
C PHE A 90 -9.79 0.07 0.54
N ASP A 91 -9.15 -1.10 0.55
CA ASP A 91 -9.31 -2.13 -0.47
C ASP A 91 -10.74 -2.65 -0.53
N GLY A 92 -11.24 -2.85 -1.74
CA GLY A 92 -12.45 -3.60 -2.06
C GLY A 92 -12.17 -5.07 -2.34
N VAL A 93 -12.80 -5.60 -3.38
CA VAL A 93 -12.62 -7.00 -3.77
C VAL A 93 -11.32 -7.12 -4.57
N PRO A 94 -10.32 -7.88 -4.10
CA PRO A 94 -9.06 -8.03 -4.82
C PRO A 94 -9.27 -8.77 -6.16
N PRO A 95 -8.45 -8.49 -7.19
CA PRO A 95 -8.55 -9.17 -8.47
C PRO A 95 -8.16 -10.66 -8.35
N GLU A 96 -8.68 -11.50 -9.25
CA GLU A 96 -8.47 -12.96 -9.20
C GLU A 96 -6.99 -13.36 -9.24
N CYS A 97 -6.18 -12.62 -10.01
CA CYS A 97 -4.74 -12.83 -10.12
C CYS A 97 -3.99 -12.70 -8.78
N LYS A 98 -4.54 -11.96 -7.80
CA LYS A 98 -3.98 -11.85 -6.43
C LYS A 98 -4.35 -13.00 -5.50
N ARG A 99 -5.24 -13.89 -5.90
CA ARG A 99 -5.73 -15.02 -5.08
C ARG A 99 -4.61 -15.89 -4.54
N LYS A 100 -3.60 -16.22 -5.37
CA LYS A 100 -2.43 -17.02 -4.94
C LYS A 100 -1.66 -16.39 -3.78
N THR A 101 -1.49 -15.07 -3.80
CA THR A 101 -0.79 -14.34 -2.73
C THR A 101 -1.62 -14.30 -1.45
N ASN A 102 -2.94 -14.14 -1.58
CA ASN A 102 -3.87 -14.17 -0.46
C ASN A 102 -3.96 -15.57 0.19
N ASP A 103 -3.97 -16.63 -0.61
CA ASP A 103 -3.98 -18.01 -0.13
C ASP A 103 -2.71 -18.34 0.65
N LYS A 104 -1.54 -17.89 0.17
CA LYS A 104 -0.28 -18.02 0.92
C LYS A 104 -0.34 -17.33 2.28
N ARG A 105 -0.91 -16.13 2.37
CA ARG A 105 -1.10 -15.42 3.65
C ARG A 105 -2.06 -16.17 4.56
N LYS A 106 -3.16 -16.70 4.02
CA LYS A 106 -4.12 -17.50 4.78
C LYS A 106 -3.46 -18.75 5.36
N ALA A 107 -2.66 -19.46 4.56
CA ALA A 107 -1.92 -20.63 5.03
C ALA A 107 -0.89 -20.28 6.12
N GLU A 108 -0.18 -19.16 5.97
CA GLU A 108 0.77 -18.68 6.97
C GLU A 108 0.09 -18.34 8.31
N ARG A 109 -1.10 -17.71 8.27
CA ARG A 109 -1.90 -17.41 9.47
C ARG A 109 -2.29 -18.68 10.23
N VAL A 110 -2.88 -19.65 9.53
CA VAL A 110 -3.26 -20.95 10.13
C VAL A 110 -2.06 -21.65 10.75
N LYS A 111 -0.90 -21.62 10.08
CA LYS A 111 0.34 -22.18 10.62
C LYS A 111 0.73 -21.53 11.95
N TYR A 112 0.74 -20.20 12.03
CA TYR A 112 1.13 -19.50 13.26
C TYR A 112 0.09 -19.60 14.38
N GLU A 113 -1.20 -19.71 14.05
CA GLU A 113 -2.24 -20.02 15.03
C GLU A 113 -2.03 -21.39 15.69
N LEU A 114 -1.70 -22.42 14.90
CA LEU A 114 -1.40 -23.76 15.43
C LEU A 114 -0.14 -23.76 16.29
N LEU A 115 0.94 -23.12 15.82
CA LEU A 115 2.18 -22.98 16.59
C LEU A 115 1.98 -22.21 17.90
N ALA A 116 1.13 -21.17 17.90
CA ALA A 116 0.81 -20.42 19.11
C ALA A 116 0.03 -21.28 20.11
N LYS A 117 -0.94 -22.08 19.65
CA LYS A 117 -1.68 -23.01 20.51
C LYS A 117 -0.79 -24.07 21.14
N GLU A 118 0.09 -24.69 20.35
CA GLU A 118 1.04 -25.69 20.83
C GLU A 118 2.04 -25.08 21.83
N ALA A 119 2.60 -23.91 21.52
CA ALA A 119 3.51 -23.20 22.41
C ALA A 119 2.83 -22.75 23.71
N LYS A 120 1.54 -22.39 23.68
CA LYS A 120 0.77 -22.06 24.89
C LYS A 120 0.63 -23.27 25.82
N SER A 121 0.34 -24.44 25.28
CA SER A 121 0.16 -25.67 26.08
C SER A 121 1.46 -26.15 26.76
N ASN A 122 2.60 -25.85 26.15
CA ASN A 122 3.92 -26.30 26.60
C ASN A 122 4.77 -25.15 27.19
N ILE A 123 4.15 -24.03 27.56
CA ILE A 123 4.89 -22.86 28.01
C ILE A 123 5.49 -23.10 29.40
N ASP A 124 6.80 -22.87 29.52
CA ASP A 124 7.47 -22.80 30.81
C ASP A 124 7.71 -21.33 31.15
N PHE A 125 6.93 -20.80 32.08
CA PHE A 125 7.02 -19.39 32.50
C PHE A 125 8.33 -19.04 33.21
N THR A 126 9.19 -20.03 33.50
CA THR A 126 10.54 -19.80 34.03
C THR A 126 11.61 -19.78 32.94
N ASP A 127 11.32 -20.29 31.73
CA ASP A 127 12.23 -20.27 30.59
C ASP A 127 11.90 -19.14 29.62
N ILE A 128 12.80 -18.15 29.59
CA ILE A 128 12.75 -16.99 28.69
C ILE A 128 12.60 -17.43 27.22
N VAL A 129 13.24 -18.53 26.81
CA VAL A 129 13.23 -18.98 25.42
C VAL A 129 11.84 -19.46 24.99
N THR A 130 11.12 -20.18 25.85
CA THR A 130 9.75 -20.63 25.53
C THR A 130 8.78 -19.44 25.46
N ILE A 131 8.93 -18.47 26.37
CA ILE A 131 8.16 -17.23 26.41
C ILE A 131 8.36 -16.43 25.11
N GLU A 132 9.61 -16.20 24.70
CA GLU A 132 9.91 -15.44 23.49
C GLU A 132 9.37 -16.14 22.22
N ASN A 133 9.47 -17.47 22.16
CA ASN A 133 8.90 -18.24 21.05
C ASN A 133 7.37 -18.14 21.01
N TYR A 134 6.71 -18.25 22.15
CA TYR A 134 5.25 -18.09 22.23
C TYR A 134 4.82 -16.68 21.79
N LYS A 135 5.45 -15.62 22.33
CA LYS A 135 5.22 -14.22 21.90
C LYS A 135 5.39 -14.07 20.39
N LYS A 136 6.46 -14.64 19.84
CA LYS A 136 6.76 -14.60 18.40
C LYS A 136 5.67 -15.24 17.55
N TYR A 137 5.05 -16.33 18.01
CA TYR A 137 3.96 -17.02 17.30
C TYR A 137 2.64 -16.26 17.43
N ILE A 138 2.28 -15.79 18.63
CA ILE A 138 1.08 -14.98 18.85
C ILE A 138 1.10 -13.69 18.00
N ILE A 139 2.21 -12.95 18.02
CA ILE A 139 2.34 -11.70 17.25
C ILE A 139 2.12 -11.94 15.75
N ARG A 140 2.41 -13.15 15.26
CA ARG A 140 2.20 -13.54 13.85
C ARG A 140 0.82 -14.12 13.56
N SER A 141 0.11 -14.63 14.58
CA SER A 141 -1.25 -15.13 14.42
C SER A 141 -2.31 -14.02 14.47
N ILE A 142 -2.02 -12.89 15.12
CA ILE A 142 -2.95 -11.76 15.21
C ILE A 142 -2.78 -10.81 14.02
N TYR A 143 -3.88 -10.52 13.33
CA TYR A 143 -3.93 -9.61 12.18
C TYR A 143 -5.26 -8.85 12.15
N PRO A 144 -5.33 -7.68 11.50
CA PRO A 144 -6.58 -6.98 11.32
C PRO A 144 -7.39 -7.69 10.23
N ASP A 145 -8.46 -8.38 10.62
CA ASP A 145 -9.43 -8.96 9.71
C ASP A 145 -10.42 -7.90 9.19
N ARG A 146 -11.46 -8.33 8.48
CA ARG A 146 -12.45 -7.41 7.88
C ARG A 146 -13.20 -6.60 8.93
N ASP A 147 -13.53 -7.19 10.07
CA ASP A 147 -14.30 -6.52 11.12
C ASP A 147 -13.42 -5.49 11.83
N VAL A 148 -12.16 -5.84 12.12
CA VAL A 148 -11.17 -4.90 12.65
C VAL A 148 -10.95 -3.73 11.69
N MET A 149 -10.79 -3.99 10.39
CA MET A 149 -10.61 -2.94 9.38
C MET A 149 -11.83 -2.01 9.32
N LYS A 150 -13.05 -2.55 9.41
CA LYS A 150 -14.28 -1.76 9.45
C LYS A 150 -14.36 -0.89 10.70
N ILE A 151 -14.07 -1.44 11.89
CA ILE A 151 -14.05 -0.66 13.13
C ILE A 151 -13.04 0.49 13.05
N ILE A 152 -11.86 0.25 12.48
CA ILE A 152 -10.86 1.32 12.28
C ILE A 152 -11.37 2.37 11.28
N MET A 153 -12.02 1.97 10.19
CA MET A 153 -12.67 2.89 9.25
C MET A 153 -13.72 3.76 9.95
N ASP A 154 -14.63 3.16 10.71
CA ASP A 154 -15.68 3.85 11.47
C ASP A 154 -15.07 4.84 12.48
N LYS A 155 -13.97 4.47 13.15
CA LYS A 155 -13.23 5.36 14.06
C LYS A 155 -12.56 6.53 13.33
N LEU A 156 -12.02 6.34 12.13
CA LEU A 156 -11.47 7.44 11.32
C LEU A 156 -12.57 8.42 10.92
N GLN A 157 -13.72 7.89 10.47
CA GLN A 157 -14.88 8.70 10.08
C GLN A 157 -15.44 9.49 11.27
N SER A 158 -15.50 8.91 12.46
CA SER A 158 -16.02 9.59 13.65
C SER A 158 -15.19 10.82 14.08
N VAL A 159 -13.90 10.83 13.75
CA VAL A 159 -13.00 11.99 13.94
C VAL A 159 -12.83 12.84 12.67
N LYS A 160 -13.74 12.68 11.70
CA LYS A 160 -13.78 13.44 10.44
C LYS A 160 -12.56 13.29 9.55
N ILE A 161 -11.85 12.16 9.63
CA ILE A 161 -10.79 11.84 8.66
C ILE A 161 -11.45 11.22 7.41
N PRO A 162 -11.22 11.77 6.21
CA PRO A 162 -11.83 11.25 4.99
C PRO A 162 -11.41 9.79 4.72
N THR A 163 -12.40 8.94 4.44
CA THR A 163 -12.18 7.56 4.01
C THR A 163 -12.90 7.31 2.68
N ILE A 164 -12.32 6.49 1.81
CA ILE A 164 -12.91 6.07 0.54
C ILE A 164 -12.77 4.56 0.41
N GLN A 165 -13.83 3.90 -0.03
CA GLN A 165 -13.83 2.47 -0.33
C GLN A 165 -13.56 2.27 -1.84
N ALA A 166 -12.50 1.55 -2.21
CA ALA A 166 -12.24 1.19 -3.59
C ALA A 166 -13.12 -0.01 -4.03
N LYS A 167 -13.43 -0.12 -5.33
CA LYS A 167 -14.04 -1.32 -5.94
C LYS A 167 -13.07 -2.49 -5.93
N GLY A 168 -11.81 -2.21 -6.26
CA GLY A 168 -10.70 -3.15 -6.30
C GLY A 168 -9.61 -2.78 -5.31
N GLU A 169 -8.38 -2.63 -5.79
CA GLU A 169 -7.23 -2.30 -4.95
C GLU A 169 -7.16 -0.81 -4.64
N ALA A 170 -6.89 -0.48 -3.37
CA ALA A 170 -6.71 0.86 -2.88
C ALA A 170 -5.56 1.58 -3.59
N GLU A 171 -4.43 0.90 -3.81
CA GLU A 171 -3.26 1.49 -4.49
C GLU A 171 -3.61 2.03 -5.88
N LYS A 172 -4.43 1.32 -6.66
CA LYS A 172 -4.83 1.78 -8.00
C LYS A 172 -5.67 3.05 -7.93
N LEU A 173 -6.60 3.13 -6.97
CA LEU A 173 -7.39 4.35 -6.74
C LEU A 173 -6.52 5.49 -6.20
N CYS A 174 -5.63 5.22 -5.23
CA CYS A 174 -4.66 6.20 -4.73
C CYS A 174 -3.84 6.84 -5.86
N SER A 175 -3.29 6.00 -6.74
CA SER A 175 -2.48 6.45 -7.87
C SER A 175 -3.29 7.22 -8.90
N SER A 176 -4.55 6.83 -9.14
CA SER A 176 -5.44 7.55 -10.05
C SER A 176 -5.79 8.94 -9.52
N LEU A 177 -6.12 9.07 -8.21
CA LEU A 177 -6.30 10.36 -7.56
C LEU A 177 -5.03 11.23 -7.63
N CYS A 178 -3.85 10.62 -7.49
CA CYS A 178 -2.59 11.34 -7.63
C CYS A 178 -2.29 11.78 -9.06
N ARG A 179 -2.65 10.94 -10.04
CA ARG A 179 -2.50 11.22 -11.46
C ARG A 179 -3.43 12.33 -11.94
N GLU A 180 -4.64 12.38 -11.39
CA GLU A 180 -5.65 13.40 -11.69
C GLU A 180 -5.38 14.74 -10.99
N GLY A 181 -4.32 14.85 -10.19
CA GLY A 181 -3.95 16.07 -9.46
C GLY A 181 -4.83 16.36 -8.24
N ILE A 182 -5.71 15.43 -7.89
CA ILE A 182 -6.57 15.53 -6.70
C ILE A 182 -5.74 15.35 -5.43
N CYS A 183 -4.79 14.41 -5.45
CA CYS A 183 -3.81 14.20 -4.39
C CYS A 183 -2.41 14.54 -4.91
N SER A 184 -1.60 15.22 -4.10
CA SER A 184 -0.23 15.55 -4.49
C SER A 184 0.74 14.36 -4.34
N ALA A 185 0.38 13.38 -3.51
CA ALA A 185 1.20 12.19 -3.28
C ALA A 185 0.37 10.99 -2.81
N VAL A 186 0.92 9.80 -3.04
CA VAL A 186 0.43 8.53 -2.48
C VAL A 186 1.33 8.09 -1.33
N ILE A 187 0.76 7.79 -0.17
CA ILE A 187 1.45 7.16 0.94
C ILE A 187 1.22 5.64 0.85
N SER A 188 2.30 4.91 0.56
CA SER A 188 2.34 3.45 0.61
C SER A 188 3.78 2.99 0.83
N ASN A 189 3.98 1.82 1.44
CA ASN A 189 5.30 1.15 1.45
C ASN A 189 5.54 0.33 0.18
N ASP A 190 4.49 0.04 -0.59
CA ASP A 190 4.53 -0.80 -1.79
C ASP A 190 4.74 0.06 -3.04
N SER A 191 5.71 -0.33 -3.88
CA SER A 191 6.10 0.45 -5.06
C SER A 191 5.13 0.34 -6.23
N ASP A 192 4.07 -0.46 -6.11
CA ASP A 192 3.09 -0.65 -7.18
C ASP A 192 2.34 0.64 -7.48
N SER A 193 2.19 1.52 -6.48
CA SER A 193 1.66 2.87 -6.65
C SER A 193 2.35 3.64 -7.81
N LEU A 194 3.67 3.49 -7.98
CA LEU A 194 4.41 4.12 -9.09
C LEU A 194 4.08 3.47 -10.44
N VAL A 195 3.88 2.14 -10.46
CA VAL A 195 3.50 1.38 -11.67
C VAL A 195 2.06 1.66 -12.07
N PHE A 196 1.20 2.03 -11.12
CA PHE A 196 -0.12 2.61 -11.36
C PHE A 196 -0.07 4.11 -11.71
N SER A 197 1.10 4.65 -12.07
CA SER A 197 1.31 6.05 -12.51
C SER A 197 1.12 7.14 -11.46
N ALA A 198 1.32 6.85 -10.16
CA ALA A 198 1.42 7.91 -9.16
C ALA A 198 2.64 8.81 -9.44
N HIS A 199 2.43 10.12 -9.51
CA HIS A 199 3.51 11.09 -9.75
C HIS A 199 4.55 11.09 -8.61
N THR A 200 4.06 11.11 -7.37
CA THR A 200 4.89 11.09 -6.16
C THR A 200 4.40 10.03 -5.19
N MET A 201 5.30 9.15 -4.78
CA MET A 201 5.06 8.18 -3.73
C MET A 201 5.86 8.55 -2.47
N ILE A 202 5.20 8.67 -1.33
CA ILE A 202 5.82 8.84 -0.03
C ILE A 202 5.97 7.45 0.59
N LYS A 203 7.20 6.94 0.59
CA LYS A 203 7.52 5.61 1.09
C LYS A 203 7.59 5.53 2.60
N SER A 204 8.08 6.58 3.25
CA SER A 204 8.15 6.61 4.71
C SER A 204 8.11 8.02 5.26
N ILE A 205 7.60 8.14 6.49
CA ILE A 205 7.53 9.39 7.25
C ILE A 205 8.40 9.21 8.48
N SER A 206 9.35 10.12 8.67
CA SER A 206 10.29 10.10 9.78
C SER A 206 10.51 11.50 10.34
N ARG A 207 11.28 11.60 11.43
CA ARG A 207 11.71 12.90 11.96
C ARG A 207 12.56 13.72 10.97
N LYS A 208 13.18 13.06 9.99
CA LYS A 208 13.97 13.74 8.94
C LYS A 208 13.10 14.34 7.83
N GLY A 209 11.82 13.96 7.76
CA GLY A 209 10.90 14.33 6.70
C GLY A 209 10.27 13.12 6.01
N LEU A 210 9.74 13.39 4.82
CA LEU A 210 9.03 12.49 3.92
C LEU A 210 10.00 11.91 2.89
N GLU A 211 10.24 10.60 2.92
CA GLU A 211 10.97 9.93 1.85
C GLU A 211 10.07 9.81 0.61
N CYS A 212 10.31 10.69 -0.36
CA CYS A 212 9.54 10.81 -1.59
C CYS A 212 10.28 10.13 -2.75
N ILE A 213 9.51 9.45 -3.60
CA ILE A 213 9.97 8.86 -4.84
C ILE A 213 9.18 9.50 -5.98
N SER A 214 9.88 10.12 -6.92
CA SER A 214 9.31 10.82 -8.08
C SER A 214 9.34 9.91 -9.30
N LEU A 215 8.17 9.63 -9.89
CA LEU A 215 8.08 8.81 -11.11
C LEU A 215 8.73 9.53 -12.30
N SER A 216 8.53 10.84 -12.46
CA SER A 216 9.12 11.61 -13.56
C SER A 216 10.64 11.57 -13.54
N ASP A 217 11.23 11.64 -12.34
CA ASP A 217 12.68 11.60 -12.18
C ASP A 217 13.23 10.20 -12.47
N ILE A 218 12.48 9.13 -12.12
CA ILE A 218 12.83 7.75 -12.53
C ILE A 218 12.88 7.63 -14.05
N LEU A 219 11.83 8.09 -14.74
CA LEU A 219 11.74 7.99 -16.19
C LEU A 219 12.85 8.81 -16.87
N THR A 220 13.14 10.00 -16.34
CA THR A 220 14.17 10.91 -16.86
C THR A 220 15.58 10.37 -16.63
N ASP A 221 15.92 9.97 -15.39
CA ASP A 221 17.25 9.44 -15.06
C ASP A 221 17.56 8.15 -15.85
N LEU A 222 16.53 7.32 -16.09
CA LEU A 222 16.68 6.08 -16.85
C LEU A 222 16.60 6.28 -18.36
N ASP A 223 16.12 7.43 -18.85
CA ASP A 223 15.82 7.69 -20.26
C ASP A 223 14.91 6.60 -20.85
N ILE A 224 13.74 6.42 -20.23
CA ILE A 224 12.73 5.41 -20.62
C ILE A 224 11.32 6.01 -20.63
N THR A 225 10.43 5.40 -21.40
CA THR A 225 9.00 5.71 -21.37
C THR A 225 8.31 5.05 -20.17
N PHE A 226 7.09 5.48 -19.85
CA PHE A 226 6.29 4.84 -18.81
C PHE A 226 5.99 3.37 -19.13
N ASP A 227 5.66 3.04 -20.38
CA ASP A 227 5.40 1.65 -20.79
C ASP A 227 6.64 0.77 -20.60
N GLN A 228 7.83 1.31 -20.89
CA GLN A 228 9.09 0.63 -20.61
C GLN A 228 9.31 0.42 -19.11
N PHE A 229 8.95 1.40 -18.28
CA PHE A 229 9.00 1.27 -16.83
C PHE A 229 8.06 0.18 -16.32
N VAL A 230 6.84 0.09 -16.85
CA VAL A 230 5.89 -0.99 -16.54
C VAL A 230 6.48 -2.35 -16.90
N ASP A 231 7.05 -2.49 -18.10
CA ASP A 231 7.72 -3.72 -18.54
C ASP A 231 8.90 -4.12 -17.63
N ILE A 232 9.72 -3.14 -17.22
CA ILE A 232 10.81 -3.36 -16.26
C ILE A 232 10.26 -3.92 -14.94
N CYS A 233 9.15 -3.37 -14.45
CA CYS A 233 8.51 -3.80 -13.20
C CYS A 233 7.93 -5.23 -13.33
N ILE A 234 7.26 -5.55 -14.43
CA ILE A 234 6.73 -6.89 -14.73
C ILE A 234 7.86 -7.92 -14.79
N MET A 235 8.95 -7.63 -15.51
CA MET A 235 10.11 -8.52 -15.63
C MET A 235 10.84 -8.72 -14.30
N SER A 236 10.81 -7.72 -13.42
CA SER A 236 11.40 -7.81 -12.08
C SER A 236 10.58 -8.70 -11.13
N GLY A 237 9.32 -8.94 -11.48
CA GLY A 237 8.34 -9.69 -10.71
C GLY A 237 7.49 -8.76 -9.85
N CYS A 238 6.18 -8.92 -9.96
CA CYS A 238 5.18 -8.20 -9.17
C CYS A 238 4.19 -9.19 -8.54
N ASP A 239 3.10 -8.67 -7.97
CA ASP A 239 2.07 -9.52 -7.33
C ASP A 239 1.29 -10.38 -8.34
N TYR A 240 1.29 -10.03 -9.64
CA TYR A 240 0.54 -10.69 -10.71
C TYR A 240 1.32 -11.79 -11.45
N ASN A 241 2.65 -11.74 -11.45
CA ASN A 241 3.49 -12.71 -12.14
C ASN A 241 4.83 -12.98 -11.45
N SER A 242 5.39 -14.16 -11.68
CA SER A 242 6.79 -14.44 -11.37
C SER A 242 7.74 -13.70 -12.32
N ASN A 243 8.99 -13.52 -11.90
CA ASN A 243 10.06 -12.99 -12.75
C ASN A 243 10.79 -14.11 -13.49
N ILE A 244 11.44 -13.75 -14.61
CA ILE A 244 12.34 -14.68 -15.32
C ILE A 244 13.51 -15.04 -14.38
N PRO A 245 13.85 -16.33 -14.18
CA PRO A 245 14.95 -16.74 -13.32
C PRO A 245 16.26 -16.03 -13.69
N GLY A 246 16.91 -15.44 -12.68
CA GLY A 246 18.15 -14.70 -12.88
C GLY A 246 17.98 -13.29 -13.48
N ILE A 247 16.76 -12.86 -13.80
CA ILE A 247 16.41 -11.50 -14.22
C ILE A 247 15.68 -10.79 -13.07
N GLY A 248 16.25 -9.66 -12.66
CA GLY A 248 15.64 -8.73 -11.71
C GLY A 248 15.89 -7.30 -12.18
N ILE A 249 15.46 -6.30 -11.41
CA ILE A 249 15.31 -4.92 -11.89
C ILE A 249 16.52 -4.33 -12.62
N CYS A 250 17.75 -4.53 -12.13
CA CYS A 250 18.96 -4.03 -12.81
C CYS A 250 19.16 -4.65 -14.21
N LYS A 251 18.82 -5.94 -14.38
CA LYS A 251 18.91 -6.62 -15.68
C LYS A 251 17.71 -6.28 -16.56
N SER A 252 16.51 -6.17 -15.99
CA SER A 252 15.32 -5.72 -16.70
C SER A 252 15.52 -4.33 -17.32
N ILE A 253 16.13 -3.39 -16.59
CA ILE A 253 16.48 -2.05 -17.11
C ILE A 253 17.36 -2.16 -18.36
N LYS A 254 18.45 -2.94 -18.30
CA LYS A 254 19.37 -3.12 -19.43
C LYS A 254 18.66 -3.69 -20.65
N LEU A 255 17.89 -4.76 -20.44
CA LEU A 255 17.14 -5.45 -21.48
C LEU A 255 16.09 -4.54 -22.14
N ILE A 256 15.31 -3.81 -21.35
CA ILE A 256 14.28 -2.94 -21.91
C ILE A 256 14.88 -1.71 -22.59
N LYS A 257 16.01 -1.17 -22.13
CA LYS A 257 16.70 -0.10 -22.86
C LYS A 257 17.22 -0.56 -24.22
N GLU A 258 17.66 -1.82 -24.33
CA GLU A 258 18.17 -2.43 -25.55
C GLU A 258 17.05 -2.83 -26.51
N TYR A 259 16.08 -3.63 -26.04
CA TYR A 259 15.03 -4.24 -26.86
C TYR A 259 13.71 -3.45 -26.87
N LYS A 260 13.58 -2.38 -26.08
CA LYS A 260 12.44 -1.45 -26.00
C LYS A 260 11.15 -2.00 -25.38
N SER A 261 10.89 -3.30 -25.42
CA SER A 261 9.72 -3.93 -24.79
C SER A 261 9.95 -5.41 -24.48
N ILE A 262 9.09 -6.00 -23.64
CA ILE A 262 9.08 -7.46 -23.40
C ILE A 262 8.88 -8.24 -24.71
N ASP A 263 8.04 -7.74 -25.61
CA ASP A 263 7.70 -8.40 -26.88
C ASP A 263 8.94 -8.66 -27.74
N ASN A 264 9.87 -7.70 -27.73
CA ASN A 264 11.08 -7.68 -28.54
C ASN A 264 12.26 -8.44 -27.92
N LEU A 265 12.11 -9.02 -26.72
CA LEU A 265 13.20 -9.77 -26.10
C LEU A 265 13.56 -11.02 -26.93
N PRO A 266 14.87 -11.31 -27.10
CA PRO A 266 15.32 -12.53 -27.75
C PRO A 266 15.01 -13.76 -26.88
N GLU A 267 15.02 -14.95 -27.45
CA GLU A 267 14.78 -16.19 -26.68
C GLU A 267 15.89 -16.50 -25.67
N LYS A 268 17.11 -16.01 -25.91
CA LYS A 268 18.28 -16.26 -25.07
C LYS A 268 19.19 -15.04 -24.97
N LEU A 269 19.81 -14.88 -23.81
CA LEU A 269 20.89 -13.93 -23.55
C LEU A 269 22.07 -14.69 -22.90
N GLY A 270 23.09 -15.02 -23.69
CA GLY A 270 24.16 -15.92 -23.26
C GLY A 270 23.59 -17.28 -22.84
N ASN A 271 23.81 -17.68 -21.60
CA ASN A 271 23.29 -18.94 -21.04
C ASN A 271 21.89 -18.81 -20.41
N ILE A 272 21.29 -17.61 -20.40
CA ILE A 272 19.99 -17.36 -19.78
C ILE A 272 18.90 -17.50 -20.86
N ILE A 273 17.90 -18.35 -20.60
CA ILE A 273 16.69 -18.44 -21.41
C ILE A 273 15.73 -17.34 -20.95
N LEU A 274 15.29 -16.49 -21.88
CA LEU A 274 14.32 -15.43 -21.64
C LEU A 274 12.93 -15.93 -22.02
N ASP A 275 12.43 -16.90 -21.28
CA ASP A 275 11.09 -17.44 -21.48
C ASP A 275 10.05 -16.37 -21.13
N LYS A 276 9.39 -15.81 -22.14
CA LYS A 276 8.34 -14.80 -21.96
C LYS A 276 7.02 -15.42 -21.48
N SER A 277 6.80 -16.71 -21.69
CA SER A 277 5.53 -17.38 -21.40
C SER A 277 5.23 -17.49 -19.90
N ILE A 278 6.28 -17.42 -19.05
CA ILE A 278 6.15 -17.36 -17.59
C ILE A 278 5.77 -15.97 -17.07
N LEU A 279 5.85 -14.95 -17.92
CA LEU A 279 5.41 -13.60 -17.60
C LEU A 279 3.97 -13.44 -18.07
N ASN A 280 3.07 -13.10 -17.15
CA ASN A 280 1.70 -12.74 -17.51
C ASN A 280 1.60 -11.29 -18.00
N TYR A 281 2.54 -10.86 -18.84
CA TYR A 281 2.82 -9.44 -19.08
C TYR A 281 1.68 -8.70 -19.79
N VAL A 282 0.87 -9.40 -20.59
CA VAL A 282 -0.33 -8.83 -21.23
C VAL A 282 -1.37 -8.45 -20.17
N GLU A 283 -1.74 -9.39 -19.30
CA GLU A 283 -2.68 -9.11 -18.20
C GLU A 283 -2.11 -8.07 -17.23
N CYS A 284 -0.81 -8.14 -16.91
CA CYS A 284 -0.19 -7.14 -16.05
C CYS A 284 -0.28 -5.73 -16.64
N ARG A 285 -0.01 -5.55 -17.95
CA ARG A 285 -0.12 -4.25 -18.63
C ARG A 285 -1.56 -3.73 -18.57
N GLU A 286 -2.56 -4.60 -18.73
CA GLU A 286 -3.98 -4.22 -18.59
C GLU A 286 -4.31 -3.80 -17.16
N GLN A 287 -3.86 -4.57 -16.15
CA GLN A 287 -4.08 -4.24 -14.74
C GLN A 287 -3.44 -2.90 -14.35
N PHE A 288 -2.19 -2.66 -14.76
CA PHE A 288 -1.48 -1.40 -14.54
C PHE A 288 -1.96 -0.25 -15.44
N GLY A 289 -2.83 -0.55 -16.40
CA GLY A 289 -3.47 0.43 -17.25
C GLY A 289 -4.22 1.49 -16.44
N TYR A 290 -4.17 2.72 -16.94
CA TYR A 290 -4.85 3.84 -16.31
C TYR A 290 -6.36 3.61 -16.27
N THR A 291 -6.98 3.95 -15.14
CA THR A 291 -8.42 3.95 -14.97
C THR A 291 -8.77 5.20 -14.17
N GLU A 292 -9.78 5.94 -14.62
CA GLU A 292 -10.23 7.15 -13.89
C GLU A 292 -10.71 6.78 -12.48
N SER A 293 -10.44 7.67 -11.52
CA SER A 293 -10.73 7.46 -10.11
C SER A 293 -12.24 7.24 -9.84
N ASN A 294 -13.12 7.90 -10.59
CA ASN A 294 -14.59 7.73 -10.54
C ASN A 294 -15.09 6.32 -10.84
N LEU A 295 -14.36 5.56 -11.66
CA LEU A 295 -14.69 4.17 -11.97
C LEU A 295 -14.17 3.21 -10.88
N LEU A 296 -13.23 3.67 -10.06
CA LEU A 296 -12.56 2.86 -9.04
C LEU A 296 -13.14 3.03 -7.62
N ILE A 297 -13.97 4.05 -7.38
CA ILE A 297 -14.66 4.26 -6.10
C ILE A 297 -15.89 3.34 -6.02
N SER A 298 -16.07 2.65 -4.89
CA SER A 298 -17.24 1.80 -4.64
C SER A 298 -18.55 2.58 -4.68
N ASP A 299 -19.60 1.97 -5.22
CA ASP A 299 -20.92 2.60 -5.30
C ASP A 299 -21.56 2.78 -3.90
N ASP A 300 -21.17 1.92 -2.95
CA ASP A 300 -21.59 1.98 -1.53
C ASP A 300 -20.75 2.95 -0.70
N CYS A 301 -19.85 3.72 -1.32
CA CYS A 301 -19.00 4.65 -0.60
C CYS A 301 -19.84 5.78 0.00
N THR A 302 -20.09 5.70 1.31
CA THR A 302 -20.67 6.79 2.09
C THR A 302 -19.61 7.87 2.25
N LEU A 303 -19.63 8.83 1.33
CA LEU A 303 -18.87 10.06 1.50
C LEU A 303 -19.51 10.82 2.66
N PHE A 304 -18.76 10.95 3.76
CA PHE A 304 -19.25 11.67 4.92
C PHE A 304 -19.38 13.16 4.55
N ASP A 305 -20.61 13.65 4.47
CA ASP A 305 -20.89 15.07 4.31
C ASP A 305 -20.44 15.78 5.60
N CYS A 306 -19.45 16.66 5.49
CA CYS A 306 -18.87 17.39 6.63
C CYS A 306 -19.82 18.45 7.22
N GLY A 307 -21.06 18.54 6.73
CA GLY A 307 -22.13 19.31 7.37
C GLY A 307 -22.06 20.81 7.06
N CYS A 308 -21.84 21.17 5.80
CA CYS A 308 -22.05 22.54 5.35
C CYS A 308 -23.52 22.73 4.99
N GLU A 309 -24.31 23.32 5.90
CA GLU A 309 -25.64 23.85 5.59
C GLU A 309 -25.52 24.94 4.53
N ASN A 310 -25.72 24.58 3.27
CA ASN A 310 -26.49 25.33 2.28
C ASN A 310 -26.71 24.42 1.08
N GLY A 311 -27.98 24.09 0.85
CA GLY A 311 -28.44 22.96 0.06
C GLY A 311 -27.96 22.94 -1.39
N ILE A 312 -27.97 21.75 -1.97
CA ILE A 312 -28.39 21.50 -3.35
C ILE A 312 -28.85 20.03 -3.43
N GLN A 313 -29.92 19.87 -4.19
CA GLN A 313 -30.69 18.68 -4.50
C GLN A 313 -29.85 17.52 -5.05
N GLN A 314 -30.41 16.32 -4.92
CA GLN A 314 -30.04 15.09 -5.64
C GLN A 314 -29.55 15.39 -7.06
N THR A 315 -28.27 15.16 -7.33
CA THR A 315 -27.77 15.02 -8.70
C THR A 315 -26.88 13.79 -8.80
N ASN A 316 -27.42 12.79 -9.49
CA ASN A 316 -26.71 11.62 -10.00
C ASN A 316 -25.54 12.06 -10.90
N LYS A 317 -24.32 12.08 -10.34
CA LYS A 317 -23.01 11.86 -10.96
C LYS A 317 -21.95 12.26 -9.93
N LEU A 318 -21.19 11.29 -9.42
CA LEU A 318 -20.05 11.51 -8.52
C LEU A 318 -19.01 12.39 -9.22
N ASN A 319 -19.09 13.71 -9.01
CA ASN A 319 -18.08 14.64 -9.48
C ASN A 319 -17.01 14.75 -8.38
N ILE A 320 -15.98 13.89 -8.48
CA ILE A 320 -14.92 13.74 -7.47
C ILE A 320 -14.22 15.07 -7.11
N PRO A 321 -13.95 16.00 -8.06
CA PRO A 321 -13.43 17.31 -7.71
C PRO A 321 -14.36 18.06 -6.75
N PHE A 322 -15.68 17.99 -6.96
CA PHE A 322 -16.68 18.65 -6.11
C PHE A 322 -16.82 18.00 -4.73
N ILE A 323 -16.66 16.67 -4.66
CA ILE A 323 -16.71 15.88 -3.42
C ILE A 323 -15.52 16.19 -2.51
N ILE A 324 -14.32 16.27 -3.08
CA ILE A 324 -13.11 16.58 -2.33
C ILE A 324 -13.07 18.08 -2.01
N THR A 325 -13.54 18.96 -2.90
CA THR A 325 -13.69 20.39 -2.59
C THR A 325 -14.65 20.61 -1.41
N LYS A 326 -15.71 19.81 -1.26
CA LYS A 326 -16.59 19.86 -0.08
C LYS A 326 -15.92 19.32 1.19
N LEU A 327 -15.13 18.24 1.11
CA LEU A 327 -14.33 17.74 2.24
C LEU A 327 -13.29 18.77 2.75
N VAL A 328 -12.88 19.72 1.89
CA VAL A 328 -11.84 20.74 2.16
C VAL A 328 -12.39 22.03 2.78
N ILE A 329 -13.72 22.19 2.93
CA ILE A 329 -14.31 23.33 3.65
C ILE A 329 -14.62 22.91 5.10
N VAL A 330 -13.60 22.91 5.96
CA VAL A 330 -13.72 23.12 7.41
C VAL A 330 -12.54 23.96 7.87
#